data_AF-A0A355EYR3-F1
#
_entry.id   AF-A0A355EYR3-F1
#
_cell.length_a   1.000
_cell.length_b   1.000
_cell.length_c   1.000
_cell.angle_alpha   90.00
_cell.angle_beta   90.00
_cell.angle_gamma   90.00
#
_symmetry.space_group_name_H-M   'P 1'
#
loop_
_entity.id
_entity.type
_entity.pdbx_description
1 polymer ?
#
loop_
_entity_poly.entity_id
_entity_poly.type
_entity_poly.pdbx_seq_one_letter_code
_entity_poly.pdbx_strand_id
1 'polypeptide(L)'
;SFGVGGTNAHVVLEEVPARPASAPSRPWQLLSLSARSATALEAACRNLAGHLEAHPELPLADVAYTLQRGRRAFAHRRVLVARDGAEAVLLLRGEEPRRLLGAEV
;
A
#
# COMPACT_ATOMS: atom_id res chain seq x y z
N SER A 1 -32.89 -1.19 -2.09
CA SER A 1 -33.13 -1.91 -0.82
C SER A 1 -34.63 -1.88 -0.55
N PHE A 2 -35.23 -3.05 -0.31
CA PHE A 2 -36.62 -3.15 0.14
C PHE A 2 -36.60 -3.49 1.64
N GLY A 3 -36.84 -2.50 2.49
CA GLY A 3 -36.94 -2.66 3.93
C GLY A 3 -38.36 -3.03 4.35
N VAL A 4 -38.51 -3.89 5.37
CA VAL A 4 -39.81 -4.41 5.87
C VAL A 4 -40.75 -3.32 6.44
N GLY A 5 -40.32 -2.05 6.46
CA GLY A 5 -41.05 -0.88 6.98
C GLY A 5 -41.48 0.17 5.93
N GLY A 6 -41.42 -0.13 4.62
CA GLY A 6 -41.92 0.77 3.57
C GLY A 6 -40.96 1.88 3.12
N THR A 7 -39.70 1.89 3.57
CA THR A 7 -38.66 2.80 3.06
C THR A 7 -37.83 2.09 1.99
N ASN A 8 -37.96 2.52 0.74
CA ASN A 8 -37.20 1.99 -0.39
C ASN A 8 -36.18 3.04 -0.87
N ALA A 9 -34.93 2.61 -1.04
CA ALA A 9 -33.88 3.41 -1.67
C ALA A 9 -33.30 2.66 -2.88
N HIS A 10 -33.11 3.38 -3.97
CA HIS A 10 -32.46 2.88 -5.19
C HIS A 10 -31.30 3.79 -5.52
N VAL A 11 -30.15 3.20 -5.86
CA VAL A 11 -28.95 3.92 -6.28
C VAL A 11 -28.63 3.46 -7.70
N VAL A 12 -28.43 4.42 -8.58
CA VAL A 12 -27.81 4.21 -9.90
C VAL A 12 -26.37 4.67 -9.77
N LEU A 13 -25.43 3.77 -10.03
CA LEU A 13 -24.01 4.06 -10.02
C LEU A 13 -23.49 3.95 -11.45
N GLU A 14 -22.80 4.99 -11.89
CA GLU A 14 -22.12 5.04 -13.19
C GLU A 14 -20.61 4.87 -13.02
N GLU A 15 -19.96 4.45 -14.11
CA GLU A 15 -18.50 4.31 -14.16
C GLU A 15 -17.82 5.68 -14.21
N VAL A 16 -16.70 5.81 -13.48
CA VAL A 16 -15.88 7.02 -13.54
C VAL A 16 -15.01 7.00 -14.82
N PRO A 17 -14.77 8.14 -15.49
CA PRO A 17 -13.85 8.17 -16.61
C PRO A 17 -12.46 7.65 -16.24
N ALA A 18 -11.78 7.03 -17.21
CA ALA A 18 -10.43 6.51 -17.02
C ALA A 18 -9.49 7.60 -16.48
N ARG A 19 -8.79 7.27 -15.39
CA ARG A 19 -7.83 8.19 -14.79
C ARG A 19 -6.55 8.24 -15.64
N PRO A 20 -6.01 9.44 -15.93
CA PRO A 20 -4.73 9.54 -16.64
C PRO A 20 -3.59 8.93 -15.82
N ALA A 21 -2.58 8.41 -16.54
CA ALA A 21 -1.39 7.87 -15.91
C ALA A 21 -0.65 8.95 -15.11
N SER A 22 -0.06 8.56 -13.98
CA SER A 22 0.79 9.44 -13.18
C SER A 22 2.05 9.84 -13.96
N ALA A 23 2.53 11.06 -13.74
CA ALA A 23 3.78 11.54 -14.34
C ALA A 23 4.98 10.71 -13.85
N PRO A 24 6.08 10.63 -14.64
CA PRO A 24 7.31 9.99 -14.20
C PRO A 24 7.80 10.57 -12.87
N SER A 25 8.21 9.70 -11.95
CA SER A 25 8.71 10.06 -10.62
C SER A 25 10.20 9.75 -10.48
N ARG A 26 10.73 10.01 -9.29
CA ARG A 26 12.12 9.72 -8.93
C ARG A 26 12.39 8.21 -9.01
N PRO A 27 13.62 7.79 -9.32
CA PRO A 27 13.96 6.38 -9.47
C PRO A 27 13.95 5.61 -8.14
N TRP A 28 13.95 6.28 -6.99
CA TRP A 28 13.95 5.65 -5.67
C TRP A 28 12.73 6.09 -4.88
N GLN A 29 12.04 5.12 -4.27
CA GLN A 29 10.82 5.33 -3.50
C GLN A 29 10.99 4.82 -2.07
N LEU A 30 10.49 5.61 -1.11
CA LEU A 30 10.48 5.27 0.31
C LEU A 30 9.11 4.70 0.68
N LEU A 31 9.03 3.40 0.97
CA LEU A 31 7.80 2.78 1.46
C LEU A 31 7.80 2.74 2.99
N SER A 32 6.78 3.34 3.60
CA SER A 32 6.60 3.37 5.06
C SER A 32 5.38 2.57 5.47
N LEU A 33 5.58 1.48 6.20
CA LEU A 33 4.51 0.70 6.80
C LEU A 33 4.51 0.89 8.31
N SER A 34 3.33 0.88 8.90
CA SER A 34 3.19 0.87 10.35
C SER A 34 1.96 0.10 10.81
N ALA A 35 2.03 -0.50 12.00
CA ALA A 35 0.92 -1.23 12.61
C ALA A 35 0.94 -1.12 14.14
N ARG A 36 -0.16 -1.55 14.77
CA ARG A 36 -0.33 -1.53 16.24
C ARG A 36 0.45 -2.64 16.96
N SER A 37 0.91 -3.66 16.24
CA SER A 37 1.73 -4.75 16.78
C SER A 37 2.75 -5.20 15.73
N ALA A 38 3.82 -5.85 16.17
CA ALA A 38 4.82 -6.45 15.27
C ALA A 38 4.18 -7.49 14.33
N THR A 39 3.29 -8.35 14.84
CA THR A 39 2.59 -9.37 14.02
C THR A 39 1.72 -8.74 12.93
N ALA A 40 1.04 -7.63 13.23
CA ALA A 40 0.25 -6.89 12.26
C ALA A 40 1.13 -6.18 11.23
N LEU A 41 2.33 -5.72 11.61
CA LEU A 41 3.30 -5.14 10.69
C LEU A 41 3.80 -6.19 9.69
N GLU A 42 4.11 -7.41 10.16
CA GLU A 42 4.51 -8.51 9.27
C GLU A 42 3.39 -8.92 8.31
N ALA A 43 2.15 -8.99 8.80
CA ALA A 43 1.00 -9.25 7.94
C ALA A 43 0.82 -8.15 6.88
N ALA A 44 0.98 -6.88 7.26
CA ALA A 44 0.92 -5.76 6.32
C ALA A 44 2.03 -5.82 5.26
N CYS A 45 3.25 -6.23 5.64
CA CYS A 45 4.35 -6.40 4.68
C CYS A 45 4.07 -7.51 3.68
N ARG A 46 3.59 -8.68 4.14
CA ARG A 46 3.20 -9.80 3.26
C ARG A 46 2.06 -9.42 2.32
N ASN A 47 1.05 -8.71 2.83
CA ASN A 47 -0.09 -8.28 2.02
C ASN A 47 0.35 -7.27 0.94
N LEU A 48 1.23 -6.33 1.28
CA LEU A 48 1.77 -5.38 0.30
C LEU A 48 2.63 -6.09 -0.75
N ALA A 49 3.47 -7.04 -0.34
CA ALA A 49 4.28 -7.82 -1.27
C ALA A 49 3.39 -8.59 -2.27
N GLY A 50 2.39 -9.32 -1.78
CA GLY A 50 1.45 -10.04 -2.65
C GLY A 50 0.64 -9.11 -3.58
N HIS A 51 0.30 -7.91 -3.11
CA HIS A 51 -0.39 -6.93 -3.95
C HIS A 51 0.50 -6.41 -5.08
N LEU A 52 1.77 -6.09 -4.79
CA LEU A 52 2.73 -5.62 -5.79
C LEU A 52 3.10 -6.70 -6.81
N GLU A 53 3.17 -7.97 -6.39
CA GLU A 53 3.37 -9.09 -7.31
C GLU A 53 2.19 -9.29 -8.26
N ALA A 54 0.96 -9.17 -7.74
CA ALA A 54 -0.25 -9.33 -8.54
C ALA A 54 -0.51 -8.17 -9.51
N HIS A 55 0.11 -7.01 -9.28
CA HIS A 55 -0.11 -5.78 -10.05
C HIS A 55 1.22 -5.10 -10.41
N PRO A 56 2.07 -5.74 -11.24
CA PRO A 56 3.39 -5.22 -11.59
C PRO A 56 3.34 -3.90 -12.38
N GLU A 57 2.20 -3.54 -12.95
CA GLU A 57 1.95 -2.30 -13.66
C GLU A 57 1.82 -1.07 -12.74
N LEU A 58 1.63 -1.26 -11.43
CA LEU A 58 1.43 -0.16 -10.50
C LEU A 58 2.69 0.71 -10.37
N PRO A 59 2.56 2.04 -10.54
CA PRO A 59 3.67 2.94 -10.28
C PRO A 59 4.05 2.91 -8.79
N LEU A 60 5.28 2.49 -8.48
CA LEU A 60 5.74 2.41 -7.09
C LEU A 60 5.67 3.76 -6.35
N ALA A 61 5.79 4.87 -7.08
CA ALA A 61 5.65 6.22 -6.53
C ALA A 61 4.24 6.49 -5.98
N ASP A 62 3.19 5.99 -6.63
CA ASP A 62 1.81 6.18 -6.19
C ASP A 62 1.52 5.33 -4.94
N VAL A 63 2.12 4.12 -4.89
CA VAL A 63 2.10 3.27 -3.71
C VAL A 63 2.78 3.97 -2.53
N ALA A 64 3.99 4.51 -2.74
CA ALA A 64 4.74 5.25 -1.73
C ALA A 64 3.94 6.47 -1.21
N TYR A 65 3.38 7.26 -2.13
CA TYR A 65 2.55 8.42 -1.79
C TYR A 65 1.34 8.01 -0.93
N THR A 66 0.65 6.94 -1.32
CA THR A 66 -0.52 6.43 -0.59
C THR A 66 -0.15 5.94 0.81
N LEU A 67 0.98 5.25 0.95
CA LEU A 67 1.47 4.80 2.26
C LEU A 67 1.81 5.97 3.18
N GLN A 68 2.37 7.06 2.63
CA GLN A 68 2.79 8.23 3.42
C GLN A 68 1.63 9.18 3.76
N ARG A 69 0.65 9.34 2.86
CA ARG A 69 -0.42 10.35 2.98
C ARG A 69 -1.79 9.76 3.30
N GLY A 70 -2.03 8.51 2.93
CA GLY A 70 -3.32 7.84 3.03
C GLY A 70 -3.42 6.81 4.16
N ARG A 71 -2.38 6.66 5.00
CA ARG A 71 -2.35 5.71 6.11
C ARG A 71 -1.98 6.41 7.41
N ARG A 72 -2.64 6.00 8.50
CA ARG A 72 -2.30 6.47 9.85
C ARG A 72 -1.00 5.84 10.32
N ALA A 73 -0.14 6.65 10.94
CA ALA A 73 1.08 6.17 11.57
C ALA A 73 0.80 5.47 12.92
N PHE A 74 1.47 4.34 13.14
CA PHE A 74 1.45 3.57 14.39
C PHE A 74 2.86 3.39 14.96
N ALA A 75 2.97 2.69 16.10
CA ALA A 75 4.22 2.52 16.85
C ALA A 75 5.21 1.56 16.17
N HIS A 76 4.77 0.38 15.72
CA HIS A 76 5.66 -0.55 15.01
C HIS A 76 5.80 -0.10 13.56
N ARG A 77 7.04 0.15 13.11
CA ARG A 77 7.31 0.71 11.79
C ARG A 77 8.36 -0.08 11.03
N ARG A 78 8.15 -0.19 9.72
CA ARG A 78 9.15 -0.68 8.76
C ARG A 78 9.24 0.32 7.61
N VAL A 79 10.46 0.71 7.30
CA VAL A 79 10.74 1.60 6.17
C VAL A 79 11.75 0.91 5.25
N LEU A 80 11.48 0.95 3.95
CA LEU A 80 12.37 0.40 2.93
C LEU A 80 12.48 1.35 1.74
N VAL A 81 13.59 1.21 1.00
CA VAL A 81 13.90 2.00 -0.20
C VAL A 81 14.07 1.06 -1.39
N ALA A 82 13.23 1.23 -2.41
CA ALA A 82 13.21 0.39 -3.62
C ALA A 82 13.09 1.25 -4.88
N ARG A 83 13.58 0.72 -6.02
CA ARG A 83 13.47 1.36 -7.34
C ARG A 83 12.22 0.96 -8.10
N ASP A 84 11.76 -0.27 -7.89
CA ASP A 84 10.63 -0.85 -8.59
C ASP A 84 9.86 -1.82 -7.68
N GLY A 85 8.71 -2.28 -8.18
CA GLY A 85 7.83 -3.20 -7.45
C GLY A 85 8.50 -4.52 -7.11
N ALA A 86 9.34 -5.06 -7.99
CA ALA A 86 10.01 -6.34 -7.78
C ALA A 86 11.05 -6.26 -6.65
N GLU A 87 11.88 -5.21 -6.64
CA GLU A 87 12.82 -4.94 -5.55
C GLU A 87 12.08 -4.72 -4.22
N ALA A 88 10.94 -4.02 -4.25
CA ALA A 88 10.11 -3.82 -3.07
C ALA A 88 9.55 -5.15 -2.50
N VAL A 89 9.12 -6.07 -3.36
CA VAL A 89 8.62 -7.40 -2.96
C VAL A 89 9.67 -8.20 -2.20
N LEU A 90 10.90 -8.26 -2.72
CA LEU A 90 12.02 -8.96 -2.07
C LEU A 90 12.33 -8.36 -0.68
N LEU A 91 12.36 -7.04 -0.59
CA LEU A 91 12.60 -6.32 0.67
C LEU A 91 11.47 -6.54 1.69
N LEU A 92 10.21 -6.55 1.24
CA LEU A 92 9.04 -6.78 2.10
C LEU A 92 8.98 -8.19 2.67
N ARG A 93 9.53 -9.18 1.94
CA ARG A 93 9.67 -10.58 2.40
C ARG A 93 10.86 -10.80 3.31
N GLY A 94 11.76 -9.82 3.44
CA GLY A 94 12.95 -9.91 4.29
C GLY A 94 14.13 -10.64 3.63
N GLU A 95 14.14 -10.75 2.30
CA GLU A 95 15.18 -11.47 1.55
C GLU A 95 16.47 -10.62 1.35
N GLU A 96 16.43 -9.32 1.65
CA GLU A 96 17.55 -8.37 1.51
C GLU A 96 17.63 -7.37 2.70
N PRO A 97 18.49 -7.60 3.72
CA PRO A 97 18.47 -6.82 4.97
C PRO A 97 19.05 -5.40 4.86
N ARG A 98 19.89 -5.13 3.85
CA ARG A 98 20.76 -3.93 3.82
C ARG A 98 20.01 -2.60 3.58
N ARG A 99 18.70 -2.62 3.37
CA ARG A 99 17.87 -1.42 3.13
C ARG A 99 16.60 -1.34 3.98
N LEU A 100 16.56 -2.11 5.07
CA LEU A 100 15.48 -2.08 6.04
C LEU A 100 15.85 -1.17 7.20
N LEU A 101 15.05 -0.12 7.44
CA LEU A 101 15.12 0.65 8.68
C LEU A 101 13.92 0.24 9.54
N GLY A 102 14.20 -0.48 10.61
CA GLY A 102 13.23 -0.80 11.67
C GLY A 102 13.33 0.21 12.80
N ALA A 103 12.19 0.66 13.30
CA ALA A 103 12.11 1.41 14.56
C ALA A 103 11.04 0.76 15.43
N GLU A 104 11.46 0.24 16.58
CA GLU A 104 10.58 -0.14 17.69
C GLU A 104 10.73 0.95 18.76
N VAL A 105 9.61 1.40 19.31
CA VAL A 105 9.56 2.26 20.51
C VAL A 105 9.01 1.43 21.65
#